data_AF-A0A915DUK7-F1
#
_entry.id   AF-A0A915DUK7-F1
#
_cell.length_a   1.000
_cell.length_b   1.000
_cell.length_c   1.000
_cell.angle_alpha   90.00
_cell.angle_beta   90.00
_cell.angle_gamma   90.00
#
_symmetry.space_group_name_H-M   'P 1'
#
loop_
_entity.id
_entity.type
_entity.pdbx_description
1 polymer ?
#
loop_
_entity_poly.entity_id
_entity_poly.type
_entity_poly.pdbx_seq_one_letter_code
_entity_poly.pdbx_strand_id
1 'polypeptide(L)'
;MSDTEQLQLRDGEGRQINIKRYRKNDAATKLEAVDWARKKSFYSAAKKFEVDRKRIKEWIQKENELKQQLSNTPKGSKRKCLDGDGRQVNNPELDVELAEWIREKREHKQPVSRRIISNKAGEVFLETDMKVNS
;
A
#
# COMPACT_ATOMS: atom_id res chain seq x y z
N MET A 1 26.05 1.75 -21.70
CA MET A 1 24.59 1.79 -21.97
C MET A 1 24.04 0.47 -21.48
N SER A 2 23.34 0.45 -20.34
CA SER A 2 23.07 -0.78 -19.59
C SER A 2 21.84 -1.51 -20.11
N ASP A 3 22.06 -2.76 -20.54
CA ASP A 3 21.05 -3.75 -20.90
C ASP A 3 20.13 -4.05 -19.70
N THR A 4 18.88 -3.63 -19.79
CA THR A 4 17.80 -4.25 -19.02
C THR A 4 17.24 -5.39 -19.83
N GLU A 5 17.92 -6.54 -19.76
CA GLU A 5 17.39 -7.83 -20.22
C GLU A 5 16.06 -8.08 -19.54
N GLN A 6 14.99 -8.11 -20.33
CA GLN A 6 13.66 -8.45 -19.86
C GLN A 6 13.60 -9.96 -19.68
N LEU A 7 13.72 -10.43 -18.43
CA LEU A 7 13.63 -11.85 -18.12
C LEU A 7 12.18 -12.34 -18.36
N GLN A 8 11.94 -12.90 -19.55
CA GLN A 8 10.67 -13.52 -19.94
C GLN A 8 10.62 -14.93 -19.34
N LEU A 9 9.89 -15.10 -18.23
CA LEU A 9 9.61 -16.43 -17.71
C LEU A 9 8.61 -17.12 -18.67
N ARG A 10 8.92 -18.34 -19.11
CA ARG A 10 8.02 -19.21 -19.89
C ARG A 10 7.43 -20.25 -18.94
N ASP A 11 6.14 -20.51 -19.04
CA ASP A 11 5.53 -21.67 -18.38
C ASP A 11 5.91 -22.97 -19.11
N GLY A 12 5.67 -24.12 -18.47
CA GLY A 12 6.02 -25.45 -18.99
C GLY A 12 5.33 -25.84 -20.31
N GLU A 13 4.43 -25.00 -20.83
CA GLU A 13 3.76 -25.15 -22.12
C GLU A 13 4.19 -24.08 -23.15
N GLY A 14 5.21 -23.26 -22.84
CA GLY A 14 5.80 -22.32 -23.79
C GLY A 14 4.96 -21.07 -24.10
N ARG A 15 3.95 -20.74 -23.28
CA ARG A 15 3.15 -19.53 -23.42
C ARG A 15 3.90 -18.36 -22.77
N GLN A 16 3.90 -17.22 -23.45
CA GLN A 16 4.47 -15.99 -22.89
C GLN A 16 3.55 -15.46 -21.78
N ILE A 17 3.91 -15.71 -20.52
CA ILE A 17 3.29 -15.02 -19.39
C ILE A 17 3.80 -13.57 -19.37
N ASN A 18 2.99 -12.67 -19.91
CA ASN A 18 3.13 -11.23 -19.69
C ASN A 18 2.85 -10.95 -18.21
N ILE A 19 3.85 -11.10 -17.34
CA ILE A 19 3.80 -10.64 -15.96
C ILE A 19 3.72 -9.12 -16.03
N LYS A 20 2.50 -8.56 -16.09
CA LYS A 20 2.26 -7.11 -16.10
C LYS A 20 3.11 -6.49 -15.01
N ARG A 21 4.13 -5.74 -15.40
CA ARG A 21 5.10 -5.12 -14.49
C ARG A 21 4.34 -4.40 -13.39
N TYR A 22 4.66 -4.73 -12.14
CA TYR A 22 4.11 -4.10 -10.96
C TYR A 22 4.28 -2.57 -11.04
N ARG A 23 3.19 -1.86 -11.31
CA ARG A 23 3.24 -0.41 -11.49
C ARG A 23 3.55 0.28 -10.17
N LYS A 24 4.51 1.20 -10.20
CA LYS A 24 4.81 2.11 -9.09
C LYS A 24 3.82 3.27 -9.12
N ASN A 25 2.58 3.02 -8.68
CA ASN A 25 1.57 4.05 -8.49
C ASN A 25 1.64 4.58 -7.05
N ASP A 26 2.78 5.12 -6.65
CA ASP A 26 2.89 5.86 -5.39
C ASP A 26 2.17 7.21 -5.50
N ALA A 27 1.95 7.87 -4.36
CA ALA A 27 1.21 9.13 -4.32
C ALA A 27 1.82 10.22 -5.22
N ALA A 28 3.17 10.29 -5.30
CA ALA A 28 3.89 11.20 -6.17
C ALA A 28 3.58 10.96 -7.66
N THR A 29 3.69 9.72 -8.15
CA THR A 29 3.37 9.40 -9.55
C THR A 29 1.91 9.70 -9.88
N LYS A 30 0.98 9.47 -8.94
CA LYS A 30 -0.44 9.81 -9.12
C LYS A 30 -0.65 11.32 -9.28
N LEU A 31 0.00 12.14 -8.45
CA LEU A 31 -0.08 13.60 -8.54
C LEU A 31 0.52 14.12 -9.85
N GLU A 32 1.65 13.57 -10.31
CA GLU A 32 2.21 13.93 -11.62
C GLU A 32 1.23 13.61 -12.76
N ALA A 33 0.53 12.49 -12.67
CA ALA A 33 -0.50 12.12 -13.64
C ALA A 33 -1.71 13.05 -13.62
N VAL A 34 -2.12 13.52 -12.43
CA VAL A 34 -3.17 14.53 -12.24
C VAL A 34 -2.75 15.86 -12.87
N ASP A 35 -1.54 16.34 -12.58
CA ASP A 35 -1.01 17.59 -13.14
C ASP A 35 -0.91 17.53 -14.67
N TRP A 36 -0.46 16.40 -15.21
CA TRP A 36 -0.40 16.17 -16.65
C TRP A 36 -1.80 16.18 -17.29
N ALA A 37 -2.77 15.55 -16.64
CA ALA A 37 -4.15 15.52 -17.12
C ALA A 37 -4.79 16.92 -17.14
N ARG A 38 -4.50 17.75 -16.13
CA ARG A 38 -4.96 19.15 -16.05
C ARG A 38 -4.33 20.03 -17.14
N LYS A 39 -3.05 19.82 -17.45
CA LYS A 39 -2.31 20.60 -18.47
C LYS A 39 -2.66 20.20 -19.90
N LYS A 40 -2.94 18.92 -20.15
CA LYS A 40 -3.21 18.39 -21.49
C LYS A 40 -4.59 17.77 -21.57
N SER A 41 -4.69 16.48 -21.28
CA SER A 41 -5.95 15.73 -21.33
C SER A 41 -5.84 14.40 -20.59
N PHE A 42 -6.98 13.88 -20.14
CA PHE A 42 -7.05 12.55 -19.49
C PHE A 42 -6.52 11.43 -20.37
N TYR A 43 -6.74 11.50 -21.68
CA TYR A 43 -6.25 10.46 -22.60
C TYR A 43 -4.72 10.49 -22.72
N SER A 44 -4.14 11.68 -22.85
CA SER A 44 -2.68 11.82 -22.92
C SER A 44 -1.99 11.37 -21.62
N ALA A 45 -2.60 11.67 -20.47
CA ALA A 45 -2.13 11.19 -19.18
C ALA A 45 -2.24 9.67 -19.07
N ALA A 46 -3.39 9.09 -19.45
CA ALA A 46 -3.61 7.65 -19.43
C ALA A 46 -2.58 6.90 -20.29
N LYS A 47 -2.27 7.44 -21.47
CA LYS A 47 -1.24 6.89 -22.35
C LYS A 47 0.17 7.02 -21.77
N LYS A 48 0.51 8.18 -21.19
CA LYS A 48 1.85 8.45 -20.62
C LYS A 48 2.14 7.59 -19.38
N PHE A 49 1.16 7.47 -18.49
CA PHE A 49 1.29 6.73 -17.22
C PHE A 49 0.78 5.28 -17.35
N GLU A 50 0.40 4.86 -18.55
CA GLU A 50 -0.16 3.55 -18.89
C GLU A 50 -1.38 3.11 -18.07
N VAL A 51 -2.08 4.03 -17.40
CA VAL A 51 -3.23 3.74 -16.54
C VAL A 51 -4.55 4.00 -17.25
N ASP A 52 -5.60 3.31 -16.81
CA ASP A 52 -6.95 3.56 -17.33
C ASP A 52 -7.40 4.99 -17.01
N ARG A 53 -8.09 5.62 -17.96
CA ARG A 53 -8.64 6.99 -17.79
C ARG A 53 -9.51 7.11 -16.55
N LYS A 54 -10.22 6.04 -16.16
CA LYS A 54 -11.04 5.99 -14.95
C LYS A 54 -10.20 6.23 -13.69
N ARG A 55 -9.02 5.63 -13.60
CA ARG A 55 -8.11 5.81 -12.46
C ARG A 55 -7.58 7.23 -12.36
N ILE A 56 -7.30 7.87 -13.49
CA ILE A 56 -6.90 9.29 -13.51
C ILE A 56 -8.02 10.17 -12.96
N LYS A 57 -9.27 9.92 -13.36
CA LYS A 57 -10.42 10.65 -12.79
C LYS A 57 -10.56 10.42 -11.28
N GLU A 58 -10.43 9.18 -10.82
CA GLU A 58 -10.45 8.84 -9.39
C GLU A 58 -9.33 9.55 -8.63
N TRP A 59 -8.12 9.63 -9.18
CA TRP A 59 -7.00 10.34 -8.54
C TRP A 59 -7.21 11.85 -8.49
N ILE A 60 -7.89 12.43 -9.48
CA ILE A 60 -8.28 13.84 -9.44
C ILE A 60 -9.31 14.09 -8.32
N GLN A 61 -10.27 13.19 -8.14
CA GLN A 61 -11.23 13.30 -7.04
C GLN A 61 -10.54 13.19 -5.67
N LYS A 62 -9.56 12.31 -5.54
CA LYS A 62 -8.77 12.10 -4.31
C LYS A 62 -7.48 12.94 -4.24
N GLU A 63 -7.37 14.02 -5.01
CA GLU A 63 -6.11 14.80 -5.13
C GLU A 63 -5.65 15.37 -3.78
N ASN A 64 -6.60 15.88 -2.98
CA ASN A 64 -6.31 16.43 -1.66
C ASN A 64 -5.76 15.37 -0.69
N GLU A 65 -6.34 14.16 -0.72
CA GLU A 65 -5.89 13.03 0.10
C GLU A 65 -4.48 12.58 -0.32
N LEU A 66 -4.19 12.58 -1.62
CA LEU A 66 -2.85 12.28 -2.15
C LEU A 66 -1.80 13.30 -1.70
N LYS A 67 -2.16 14.60 -1.66
CA LYS A 67 -1.29 15.66 -1.14
C LYS A 67 -1.03 15.52 0.36
N GLN A 68 -2.08 15.25 1.15
CA GLN A 68 -1.97 15.01 2.58
C GLN A 68 -1.10 13.78 2.90
N GLN A 69 -1.24 12.70 2.12
CA GLN A 69 -0.41 11.52 2.28
C GLN A 69 1.09 11.82 2.08
N LEU A 70 1.40 12.73 1.15
CA LEU A 70 2.77 13.17 0.87
C LEU A 70 3.32 14.05 2.00
N SER A 71 2.52 14.96 2.56
CA SER A 71 2.93 15.85 3.65
C SER A 71 3.12 15.12 4.98
N ASN A 72 2.25 14.14 5.28
CA ASN A 72 2.24 13.48 6.58
C ASN A 72 3.29 12.36 6.72
N THR A 73 4.05 12.05 5.67
CA THR A 73 5.04 10.97 5.68
C THR A 73 6.47 11.54 5.62
N PRO A 74 7.31 11.39 6.67
CA PRO A 74 8.62 12.05 6.77
C PRO A 74 9.68 11.71 5.69
N LYS A 75 9.42 10.76 4.80
CA LYS A 75 10.25 10.42 3.63
C LYS A 75 9.31 9.83 2.58
N GLY A 76 8.87 10.64 1.63
CA GLY A 76 8.12 10.25 0.41
C GLY A 76 7.45 8.88 0.49
N SER A 77 6.20 8.86 0.94
CA SER A 77 5.43 7.63 1.16
C SER A 77 5.53 6.69 -0.05
N LYS A 78 6.23 5.55 0.12
CA LYS A 78 6.21 4.44 -0.85
C LYS A 78 4.89 3.66 -0.82
N ARG A 79 3.92 4.07 0.00
CA ARG A 79 2.61 3.44 0.09
C ARG A 79 1.86 3.69 -1.22
N LYS A 80 1.27 2.64 -1.77
CA LYS A 80 0.51 2.70 -3.03
C LYS A 80 -0.95 3.04 -2.85
N CYS A 81 -1.50 2.76 -1.67
CA CYS A 81 -2.88 3.04 -1.32
C CYS A 81 -2.92 4.28 -0.43
N LEU A 82 -4.03 5.01 -0.53
CA LEU A 82 -4.37 6.07 0.42
C LEU A 82 -4.63 5.46 1.80
N ASP A 83 -4.56 6.28 2.84
CA ASP A 83 -4.94 5.84 4.18
C ASP A 83 -6.42 5.41 4.19
N GLY A 84 -6.70 4.24 4.78
CA GLY A 84 -8.05 3.64 4.79
C GLY A 84 -8.47 2.87 3.53
N ASP A 85 -7.74 2.99 2.42
CA ASP A 85 -8.04 2.33 1.12
C ASP A 85 -7.54 0.86 1.08
N GLY A 86 -7.10 0.33 2.23
CA GLY A 86 -6.60 -1.03 2.43
C GLY A 86 -7.64 -1.98 3.02
N ARG A 87 -7.17 -3.14 3.51
CA ARG A 87 -8.03 -4.07 4.25
C ARG A 87 -8.55 -3.37 5.51
N GLN A 88 -9.87 -3.38 5.68
CA GLN A 88 -10.52 -2.84 6.88
C GLN A 88 -10.05 -3.62 8.12
N VAL A 89 -9.80 -2.89 9.20
CA VAL A 89 -9.41 -3.45 10.48
C VAL A 89 -10.67 -3.73 11.27
N ASN A 90 -10.85 -4.98 11.73
CA ASN A 90 -12.05 -5.38 12.47
C ASN A 90 -12.01 -4.88 13.92
N ASN A 91 -10.84 -4.94 14.56
CA ASN A 91 -10.63 -4.57 15.95
C ASN A 91 -9.48 -3.55 16.03
N PRO A 92 -9.75 -2.25 15.87
CA PRO A 92 -8.70 -1.23 15.79
C PRO A 92 -7.91 -1.11 17.10
N GLU A 93 -8.55 -1.27 18.25
CA GLU A 93 -7.91 -1.20 19.56
C GLU A 93 -6.88 -2.33 19.74
N LEU A 94 -7.28 -3.57 19.44
CA LEU A 94 -6.39 -4.74 19.48
C LEU A 94 -5.19 -4.56 18.53
N ASP A 95 -5.43 -4.12 17.30
CA ASP A 95 -4.36 -3.91 16.32
C ASP A 95 -3.39 -2.80 16.76
N VAL A 96 -3.86 -1.76 17.46
CA VAL A 96 -3.01 -0.71 18.04
C VAL A 96 -2.14 -1.27 19.16
N GLU A 97 -2.72 -1.96 20.13
CA GLU A 97 -1.96 -2.57 21.23
C GLU A 97 -0.91 -3.57 20.72
N LEU A 98 -1.30 -4.42 19.77
CA LEU A 98 -0.41 -5.39 19.15
C LEU A 98 0.71 -4.69 18.36
N ALA A 99 0.41 -3.58 17.68
CA ALA A 99 1.42 -2.81 16.97
C ALA A 99 2.43 -2.15 17.91
N GLU A 100 2.00 -1.65 19.06
CA GLU A 100 2.86 -1.10 20.11
C GLU A 100 3.78 -2.18 20.69
N TRP A 101 3.22 -3.33 21.05
CA TRP A 101 4.00 -4.47 21.53
C TRP A 101 5.04 -4.97 20.50
N ILE A 102 4.68 -5.01 19.22
CA ILE A 102 5.64 -5.35 18.14
C ILE A 102 6.76 -4.32 18.06
N ARG A 103 6.46 -3.02 18.19
CA ARG A 103 7.47 -1.94 18.15
C ARG A 103 8.45 -2.10 19.31
N GLU A 104 7.95 -2.29 20.52
CA GLU A 104 8.76 -2.51 21.72
C GLU A 104 9.69 -3.73 21.54
N LYS A 105 9.16 -4.87 21.09
CA LYS A 105 9.98 -6.07 20.86
C LYS A 105 11.09 -5.85 19.83
N ARG A 106 10.80 -5.11 18.76
CA ARG A 106 11.78 -4.79 17.72
C ARG A 106 12.84 -3.81 18.21
N GLU A 107 12.49 -2.86 19.06
CA GLU A 107 13.43 -1.95 19.72
C GLU A 107 14.44 -2.73 20.57
N HIS A 108 13.96 -3.76 21.28
CA HIS A 108 14.79 -4.70 22.04
C HIS A 108 15.48 -5.77 21.17
N LYS A 109 15.44 -5.64 19.84
CA LYS A 109 16.03 -6.59 18.87
C LYS A 109 15.55 -8.03 19.03
N GLN A 110 14.37 -8.23 19.62
CA GLN A 110 13.77 -9.56 19.76
C GLN A 110 13.05 -9.95 18.47
N PRO A 111 13.25 -11.17 17.94
CA PRO A 111 12.57 -11.62 16.74
C PRO A 111 11.08 -11.85 17.03
N VAL A 112 10.22 -11.20 16.25
CA VAL A 112 8.76 -11.36 16.34
C VAL A 112 8.27 -12.09 15.10
N SER A 113 8.00 -13.39 15.24
CA SER A 113 7.46 -14.20 14.15
C SER A 113 5.93 -14.10 14.08
N ARG A 114 5.35 -14.43 12.92
CA ARG A 114 3.89 -14.42 12.73
C ARG A 114 3.16 -15.26 13.77
N ARG A 115 3.73 -16.41 14.16
CA ARG A 115 3.13 -17.29 15.18
C ARG A 115 3.09 -16.63 16.55
N ILE A 116 4.14 -15.90 16.94
CA ILE A 116 4.17 -15.17 18.21
C ILE A 116 3.13 -14.05 18.20
N ILE A 117 3.01 -13.33 17.07
CA ILE A 117 1.99 -12.27 16.90
C ILE A 117 0.58 -12.87 17.04
N SER A 118 0.30 -14.00 16.41
CA SER A 118 -1.00 -14.67 16.51
C SER A 118 -1.32 -15.13 17.94
N ASN A 119 -0.34 -15.67 18.66
CA ASN A 119 -0.53 -16.06 20.06
C ASN A 119 -0.86 -14.83 20.93
N LYS A 120 -0.06 -13.75 20.80
CA LYS A 120 -0.30 -12.52 21.56
C LYS A 120 -1.64 -11.87 21.22
N ALA A 121 -2.05 -11.89 19.95
CA ALA A 121 -3.37 -11.40 19.54
C ALA A 121 -4.51 -12.19 20.21
N GLY A 122 -4.36 -13.51 20.35
CA GLY A 122 -5.31 -14.34 21.09
C GLY A 122 -5.40 -13.99 22.57
N GLU A 123 -4.25 -13.76 23.22
CA GLU A 123 -4.19 -13.33 24.63
C GLU A 123 -4.87 -11.96 24.83
N VAL A 124 -4.53 -10.98 23.99
CA VAL A 124 -5.11 -9.62 24.04
C VAL A 124 -6.61 -9.66 23.77
N PHE A 125 -7.06 -10.50 22.83
CA PHE A 125 -8.48 -10.67 22.53
C PHE A 125 -9.26 -11.20 23.73
N LEU A 126 -8.73 -12.21 24.43
CA LEU A 126 -9.37 -12.76 25.63
C LEU A 126 -9.43 -11.72 26.76
N GLU A 127 -8.38 -10.92 26.93
CA GLU A 127 -8.33 -9.88 27.95
C GLU A 127 -9.34 -8.74 27.67
N THR A 128 -9.49 -8.34 26.41
CA THR A 128 -10.47 -7.32 26.01
C THR A 128 -11.91 -7.81 26.13
N ASP A 129 -12.19 -9.08 25.80
CA ASP A 129 -13.55 -9.67 25.91
C ASP A 129 -14.00 -9.85 27.37
N MET A 130 -13.05 -10.07 28.30
CA MET A 130 -13.34 -10.11 29.75
C MET A 130 -13.68 -8.73 30.34
N LYS A 131 -13.10 -7.64 29.80
CA LYS A 131 -13.36 -6.25 30.25
C LYS A 131 -14.68 -5.68 29.75
N VAL A 132 -15.19 -6.16 28.61
CA VAL A 132 -16.48 -5.70 28.04
C VAL A 132 -17.69 -6.33 28.75
N ASN A 133 -17.51 -7.49 29.39
CA ASN A 133 -18.56 -8.25 30.08
C ASN A 133 -18.57 -8.12 31.61
N SER A 134 -17.78 -7.20 32.19
CA SER A 134 -17.74 -6.89 33.64
C SER A 134 -18.27 -5.49 33.91
#